data_AF-A0A510JKJ3-F1
#
_entry.id   AF-A0A510JKJ3-F1
#
_cell.length_a   1.000
_cell.length_b   1.000
_cell.length_c   1.000
_cell.angle_alpha   90.00
_cell.angle_beta   90.00
_cell.angle_gamma   90.00
#
_symmetry.space_group_name_H-M   'P 1'
#
loop_
_entity.id
_entity.type
_entity.pdbx_description
1 polymer ?
#
loop_
_entity_poly.entity_id
_entity_poly.type
_entity_poly.pdbx_seq_one_letter_code
_entity_poly.pdbx_strand_id
1 'polypeptide(L)'
;MIKKFLFILILVSGIVYSEEYFRDLKYFEYPYTDPPISISERNYIIKHKNENKLVFYFRLKGLYNGITHSYNKDEILKYMTLENLENYYSKFNPKDKSYYGQFLYGKWIITNNNDNNVELYIVTVDENGNIHKNKYNKSPNLGQVYHMNWYINDIDKNNAQGYYSVPDYGEMMTIMTPNKIIFKNPDFFAPEENRLYEELISLFYNELPESFFKQRKENRAYEIRRMMSKYNLNLKDIENVY
;
A
#
# COMPACT_ATOMS: atom_id res chain seq x y z
N MET A 1 16.97 15.92 -25.97
CA MET A 1 15.74 15.13 -26.15
C MET A 1 15.80 13.76 -25.49
N ILE A 2 16.84 12.94 -25.74
CA ILE A 2 17.00 11.59 -25.17
C ILE A 2 16.90 11.54 -23.63
N LYS A 3 17.40 12.57 -22.94
CA LYS A 3 17.41 12.65 -21.45
C LYS A 3 16.04 12.90 -20.80
N LYS A 4 15.14 13.67 -21.46
CA LYS A 4 13.74 13.79 -21.01
C LYS A 4 12.96 12.50 -21.28
N PHE A 5 13.31 11.80 -22.36
CA PHE A 5 12.76 10.49 -22.68
C PHE A 5 13.15 9.43 -21.64
N LEU A 6 14.36 9.48 -21.06
CA LEU A 6 14.80 8.54 -20.02
C LEU A 6 14.07 8.76 -18.68
N PHE A 7 13.83 10.02 -18.28
CA PHE A 7 13.06 10.33 -17.07
C PHE A 7 11.58 9.98 -17.23
N ILE A 8 11.02 10.19 -18.44
CA ILE A 8 9.71 9.66 -18.81
C ILE A 8 9.75 8.13 -18.83
N LEU A 9 10.79 7.47 -19.34
CA LEU A 9 10.94 6.02 -19.26
C LEU A 9 11.07 5.49 -17.84
N ILE A 10 11.67 6.23 -16.90
CA ILE A 10 11.75 5.85 -15.48
C ILE A 10 10.39 6.02 -14.80
N LEU A 11 9.62 7.07 -15.15
CA LEU A 11 8.23 7.25 -14.75
C LEU A 11 7.27 6.25 -15.45
N VAL A 12 7.65 5.71 -16.61
CA VAL A 12 6.86 4.77 -17.44
C VAL A 12 7.32 3.31 -17.29
N SER A 13 8.47 3.05 -16.65
CA SER A 13 9.03 1.69 -16.44
C SER A 13 8.61 1.06 -15.11
N GLY A 14 7.47 1.49 -14.57
CA GLY A 14 6.61 0.63 -13.76
C GLY A 14 6.06 -0.51 -14.64
N ILE A 15 6.94 -1.38 -15.13
CA ILE A 15 6.56 -2.57 -15.90
C ILE A 15 5.93 -3.52 -14.89
N VAL A 16 4.62 -3.64 -15.00
CA VAL A 16 3.78 -4.42 -14.13
C VAL A 16 3.11 -5.50 -14.99
N TYR A 17 3.30 -6.76 -14.59
CA TYR A 17 2.87 -7.93 -15.35
C TYR A 17 1.43 -8.28 -15.02
N SER A 18 0.51 -8.20 -15.99
CA SER A 18 -0.76 -8.91 -15.87
C SER A 18 -0.53 -10.39 -16.22
N GLU A 19 -0.64 -11.27 -15.25
CA GLU A 19 -0.69 -12.71 -15.51
C GLU A 19 -2.14 -13.10 -15.86
N GLU A 20 -2.32 -14.01 -16.81
CA GLU A 20 -3.57 -14.28 -17.57
C GLU A 20 -4.80 -14.78 -16.77
N TYR A 21 -4.83 -14.65 -15.44
CA TYR A 21 -5.87 -15.27 -14.62
C TYR A 21 -6.59 -14.33 -13.64
N PHE A 22 -6.97 -13.10 -14.03
CA PHE A 22 -8.10 -12.35 -13.41
C PHE A 22 -8.57 -11.22 -14.37
N ARG A 23 -9.56 -11.46 -15.24
CA ARG A 23 -10.13 -10.43 -16.16
C ARG A 23 -10.89 -9.34 -15.38
N ASP A 24 -10.71 -8.02 -15.56
CA ASP A 24 -9.87 -7.23 -16.48
C ASP A 24 -9.22 -6.02 -15.78
N LEU A 25 -7.90 -5.89 -15.92
CA LEU A 25 -7.11 -4.67 -15.67
C LEU A 25 -6.94 -3.87 -16.97
N LYS A 26 -8.00 -3.23 -17.51
CA LYS A 26 -7.83 -2.25 -18.59
C LYS A 26 -7.34 -0.90 -18.03
N TYR A 27 -6.04 -0.84 -17.68
CA TYR A 27 -5.21 0.38 -17.63
C TYR A 27 -3.68 0.11 -17.57
N PHE A 28 -3.22 -1.13 -17.73
CA PHE A 28 -1.79 -1.47 -17.82
C PHE A 28 -1.57 -2.61 -18.82
N GLU A 29 -1.79 -2.35 -20.11
CA GLU A 29 -1.32 -3.24 -21.18
C GLU A 29 0.12 -2.84 -21.53
N TYR A 30 1.11 -3.61 -21.05
CA TYR A 30 2.49 -3.51 -21.53
C TYR A 30 2.95 -4.87 -22.07
N PRO A 31 3.61 -4.91 -23.25
CA PRO A 31 4.03 -6.15 -23.89
C PRO A 31 5.20 -6.80 -23.15
N TYR A 32 5.13 -8.12 -23.15
CA TYR A 32 6.00 -9.08 -22.47
C TYR A 32 7.32 -9.23 -23.24
N THR A 33 8.39 -8.52 -22.85
CA THR A 33 9.69 -8.71 -23.55
C THR A 33 10.90 -8.97 -22.66
N ASP A 34 10.84 -9.03 -21.33
CA ASP A 34 11.84 -9.75 -20.51
C ASP A 34 11.50 -9.66 -19.00
N PRO A 35 11.26 -10.78 -18.28
CA PRO A 35 10.92 -10.75 -16.86
C PRO A 35 12.12 -10.29 -16.00
N PRO A 36 11.96 -9.34 -15.05
CA PRO A 36 13.01 -9.02 -14.09
C PRO A 36 13.28 -10.23 -13.19
N ILE A 37 14.55 -10.45 -12.90
CA ILE A 37 15.15 -11.63 -12.26
C ILE A 37 14.70 -11.89 -10.79
N SER A 38 13.64 -11.23 -10.29
CA SER A 38 13.03 -11.57 -8.99
C SER A 38 11.58 -11.09 -8.91
N ILE A 39 10.65 -11.86 -9.46
CA ILE A 39 9.22 -11.72 -9.18
C ILE A 39 8.92 -12.55 -7.93
N SER A 40 8.66 -11.92 -6.79
CA SER A 40 8.25 -12.66 -5.58
C SER A 40 6.80 -12.38 -5.18
N GLU A 41 6.26 -11.18 -5.45
CA GLU A 41 5.01 -10.75 -4.82
C GLU A 41 3.97 -10.17 -5.79
N ARG A 42 2.69 -10.16 -5.38
CA ARG A 42 1.54 -9.75 -6.19
C ARG A 42 0.67 -8.71 -5.50
N ASN A 43 0.31 -7.69 -6.27
CA ASN A 43 -0.76 -6.74 -5.97
C ASN A 43 -2.10 -7.34 -6.43
N TYR A 44 -3.17 -7.14 -5.65
CA TYR A 44 -4.51 -7.63 -5.95
C TYR A 44 -5.55 -6.51 -5.97
N ILE A 45 -6.48 -6.58 -6.91
CA ILE A 45 -7.70 -5.76 -6.97
C ILE A 45 -8.88 -6.71 -7.17
N ILE A 46 -9.77 -6.81 -6.20
CA ILE A 46 -10.82 -7.82 -6.18
C ILE A 46 -12.16 -7.14 -5.95
N LYS A 47 -13.10 -7.33 -6.89
CA LYS A 47 -14.51 -7.02 -6.64
C LYS A 47 -15.06 -8.00 -5.62
N HIS A 48 -15.54 -7.46 -4.51
CA HIS A 48 -16.04 -8.23 -3.38
C HIS A 48 -17.00 -7.35 -2.57
N LYS A 49 -18.18 -7.86 -2.22
CA LYS A 49 -19.12 -7.13 -1.37
C LYS A 49 -18.69 -7.26 0.09
N ASN A 50 -18.44 -6.12 0.73
CA ASN A 50 -18.03 -6.01 2.13
C ASN A 50 -19.11 -5.31 2.96
N GLU A 51 -18.84 -5.16 4.26
CA GLU A 51 -19.63 -4.25 5.11
C GLU A 51 -19.59 -2.81 4.57
N ASN A 52 -20.61 -2.01 4.89
CA ASN A 52 -20.66 -0.59 4.51
C ASN A 52 -19.73 0.27 5.39
N LYS A 53 -18.43 -0.08 5.39
CA LYS A 53 -17.35 0.61 6.10
C LYS A 53 -16.13 0.62 5.21
N LEU A 54 -15.38 1.73 5.23
CA LEU A 54 -14.04 1.74 4.66
C LEU A 54 -13.05 1.29 5.73
N VAL A 55 -12.20 0.33 5.40
CA VAL A 55 -11.09 -0.07 6.27
C VAL A 55 -9.78 -0.05 5.48
N PHE A 56 -8.76 0.57 6.06
CA PHE A 56 -7.49 0.80 5.40
C PHE A 56 -6.36 0.29 6.31
N TYR A 57 -5.89 -0.93 6.07
CA TYR A 57 -4.75 -1.52 6.80
C TYR A 57 -3.43 -1.13 6.14
N PHE A 58 -2.41 -0.85 6.95
CA PHE A 58 -1.10 -0.48 6.46
C PHE A 58 0.02 -1.00 7.37
N ARG A 59 1.14 -1.37 6.73
CA ARG A 59 2.36 -1.83 7.39
C ARG A 59 3.56 -1.49 6.52
N LEU A 60 4.63 -0.99 7.14
CA LEU A 60 5.82 -0.49 6.44
C LEU A 60 6.93 -1.53 6.28
N LYS A 61 6.77 -2.73 6.86
CA LYS A 61 7.71 -3.84 6.69
C LYS A 61 6.96 -5.09 6.24
N GLY A 62 7.31 -5.60 5.06
CA GLY A 62 6.68 -6.74 4.43
C GLY A 62 6.59 -7.98 5.34
N LEU A 63 5.59 -8.81 5.10
CA LEU A 63 5.43 -10.09 5.77
C LEU A 63 6.07 -11.18 4.92
N TYR A 64 7.07 -11.87 5.49
CA TYR A 64 7.67 -13.04 4.85
C TYR A 64 6.61 -14.15 4.67
N ASN A 65 6.48 -14.68 3.45
CA ASN A 65 5.48 -15.69 3.06
C ASN A 65 4.01 -15.26 3.26
N GLY A 66 3.67 -14.07 2.76
CA GLY A 66 2.31 -13.54 2.77
C GLY A 66 1.41 -14.09 1.66
N ILE A 67 0.21 -13.54 1.58
CA ILE A 67 -0.81 -13.78 0.53
C ILE A 67 -0.34 -13.46 -0.90
N THR A 68 0.84 -12.89 -1.02
CA THR A 68 1.44 -12.28 -2.21
C THR A 68 1.85 -13.26 -3.30
N HIS A 69 1.65 -14.56 -3.08
CA HIS A 69 2.07 -15.61 -4.00
C HIS A 69 0.92 -16.43 -4.60
N SER A 70 -0.32 -16.27 -4.11
CA SER A 70 -1.46 -17.04 -4.62
C SER A 70 -2.00 -16.47 -5.93
N TYR A 71 -2.44 -17.36 -6.81
CA TYR A 71 -3.13 -17.05 -8.06
C TYR A 71 -4.65 -17.26 -7.93
N ASN A 72 -5.09 -17.90 -6.84
CA ASN A 72 -6.46 -18.32 -6.66
C ASN A 72 -7.25 -17.27 -5.86
N LYS A 73 -8.30 -16.73 -6.47
CA LYS A 73 -9.20 -15.75 -5.85
C LYS A 73 -9.68 -16.17 -4.47
N ASP A 74 -10.16 -17.39 -4.35
CA ASP A 74 -10.79 -17.88 -3.13
C ASP A 74 -9.76 -18.10 -2.03
N GLU A 75 -8.53 -18.50 -2.39
CA GLU A 75 -7.42 -18.53 -1.43
C GLU A 75 -7.06 -17.15 -0.94
N ILE A 76 -6.99 -16.15 -1.84
CA ILE A 76 -6.70 -14.77 -1.46
C ILE A 76 -7.80 -14.24 -0.53
N LEU A 77 -9.07 -14.45 -0.88
CA LEU A 77 -10.21 -13.97 -0.10
C LEU A 77 -10.28 -14.57 1.30
N LYS A 78 -9.77 -15.80 1.52
CA LYS A 78 -9.65 -16.36 2.88
C LYS A 78 -8.85 -15.47 3.81
N TYR A 79 -7.88 -14.71 3.30
CA TYR A 79 -7.08 -13.79 4.13
C TYR A 79 -7.66 -12.38 4.21
N MET A 80 -8.55 -12.02 3.29
CA MET A 80 -9.05 -10.65 3.10
C MET A 80 -10.39 -10.37 3.80
N THR A 81 -10.70 -11.12 4.85
CA THR A 81 -11.78 -10.77 5.78
C THR A 81 -11.25 -9.83 6.86
N LEU A 82 -12.11 -9.02 7.48
CA LEU A 82 -11.67 -8.09 8.54
C LEU A 82 -10.95 -8.81 9.69
N GLU A 83 -11.44 -9.98 10.09
CA GLU A 83 -10.84 -10.83 11.12
C GLU A 83 -9.47 -11.36 10.69
N ASN A 84 -9.36 -11.86 9.46
CA ASN A 84 -8.11 -12.45 8.96
C ASN A 84 -7.05 -11.40 8.62
N LEU A 85 -7.45 -10.19 8.22
CA LEU A 85 -6.53 -9.07 8.02
C LEU A 85 -5.90 -8.62 9.32
N GLU A 86 -6.66 -8.50 10.41
CA GLU A 86 -6.09 -8.17 11.72
C GLU A 86 -5.01 -9.21 12.11
N ASN A 87 -5.34 -10.50 11.99
CA ASN A 87 -4.40 -11.59 12.25
C ASN A 87 -3.18 -11.51 11.32
N TYR A 88 -3.39 -11.24 10.03
CA TYR A 88 -2.33 -11.14 9.02
C TYR A 88 -1.37 -9.99 9.35
N TYR A 89 -1.88 -8.78 9.53
CA TYR A 89 -1.08 -7.58 9.82
C TYR A 89 -0.40 -7.64 11.19
N SER A 90 -0.97 -8.37 12.16
CA SER A 90 -0.37 -8.56 13.49
C SER A 90 0.81 -9.53 13.52
N LYS A 91 1.05 -10.31 12.46
CA LYS A 91 2.15 -11.30 12.44
C LYS A 91 3.49 -10.61 12.60
N PHE A 92 4.20 -10.97 13.65
CA PHE A 92 5.53 -10.44 13.96
C PHE A 92 6.34 -11.56 14.60
N ASN A 93 7.63 -11.66 14.25
CA ASN A 93 8.54 -12.62 14.84
C ASN A 93 9.25 -11.98 16.05
N PRO A 94 8.94 -12.37 17.30
CA PRO A 94 9.56 -11.79 18.49
C PRO A 94 11.09 -11.96 18.54
N LYS A 95 11.64 -12.93 17.81
CA LYS A 95 13.09 -13.15 17.73
C LYS A 95 13.78 -12.16 16.79
N ASP A 96 13.05 -11.53 15.86
CA ASP A 96 13.58 -10.52 14.96
C ASP A 96 13.61 -9.16 15.66
N LYS A 97 14.73 -8.85 16.31
CA LYS A 97 14.98 -7.59 17.01
C LYS A 97 14.92 -6.36 16.11
N SER A 98 14.95 -6.53 14.77
CA SER A 98 14.80 -5.39 13.86
C SER A 98 13.41 -4.76 13.88
N TYR A 99 12.44 -5.33 14.59
CA TYR A 99 11.12 -4.72 14.85
C TYR A 99 11.05 -3.96 16.19
N TYR A 100 12.09 -4.00 17.02
CA TYR A 100 12.04 -3.39 18.34
C TYR A 100 12.17 -1.87 18.23
N GLY A 101 11.43 -1.13 19.06
CA GLY A 101 11.38 0.34 19.03
C GLY A 101 10.69 0.92 17.79
N GLN A 102 9.80 0.16 17.15
CA GLN A 102 9.30 0.47 15.81
C GLN A 102 7.78 0.35 15.68
N PHE A 103 7.27 1.03 14.65
CA PHE A 103 5.92 0.83 14.15
C PHE A 103 5.77 -0.57 13.56
N LEU A 104 4.69 -1.26 13.90
CA LEU A 104 4.36 -2.57 13.31
C LEU A 104 3.33 -2.45 12.20
N TYR A 105 2.13 -2.00 12.53
CA TYR A 105 1.03 -1.83 11.58
C TYR A 105 -0.02 -0.87 12.16
N GLY A 106 -0.91 -0.41 11.29
CA GLY A 106 -2.06 0.38 11.67
C GLY A 106 -3.26 0.10 10.78
N LYS A 107 -4.41 0.60 11.20
CA LYS A 107 -5.61 0.63 10.38
C LYS A 107 -6.40 1.90 10.60
N TRP A 108 -6.90 2.47 9.50
CA TRP A 108 -7.95 3.46 9.54
C TRP A 108 -9.32 2.81 9.33
N ILE A 109 -10.32 3.30 10.05
CA ILE A 109 -11.73 2.94 9.83
C ILE A 109 -12.49 4.23 9.58
N ILE A 110 -13.17 4.30 8.43
CA ILE A 110 -14.07 5.40 8.10
C ILE A 110 -15.48 4.83 8.02
N THR A 111 -16.33 5.27 8.93
CA THR A 111 -17.76 4.98 8.86
C THR A 111 -18.42 5.97 7.91
N ASN A 112 -19.06 5.50 6.84
CA ASN A 112 -19.84 6.34 5.95
C ASN A 112 -21.11 6.82 6.68
N ASN A 113 -20.99 7.92 7.41
CA ASN A 113 -22.08 8.68 8.00
C ASN A 113 -21.86 10.18 7.75
N ASN A 114 -22.90 10.99 7.94
CA ASN A 114 -22.87 12.42 7.56
C ASN A 114 -21.74 13.22 8.24
N ASP A 115 -21.18 12.72 9.34
CA ASP A 115 -20.11 13.38 10.11
C ASP A 115 -18.71 12.78 9.88
N ASN A 116 -18.60 11.72 9.06
CA ASN A 116 -17.37 10.99 8.70
C ASN A 116 -16.33 10.94 9.82
N ASN A 117 -16.64 10.21 10.88
CA ASN A 117 -15.64 9.93 11.90
C ASN A 117 -14.54 9.00 11.33
N VAL A 118 -13.28 9.41 11.48
CA VAL A 118 -12.13 8.58 11.14
C VAL A 118 -11.48 8.09 12.43
N GLU A 119 -11.38 6.77 12.55
CA GLU A 119 -10.64 6.12 13.63
C GLU A 119 -9.28 5.65 13.11
N LEU A 120 -8.23 5.84 13.90
CA LEU A 120 -6.91 5.30 13.66
C LEU A 120 -6.53 4.36 14.80
N TYR A 121 -6.17 3.12 14.45
CA TYR A 121 -5.55 2.17 15.35
C TYR A 121 -4.08 2.02 14.96
N ILE A 122 -3.18 2.17 15.92
CA ILE A 122 -1.73 2.00 15.73
C ILE A 122 -1.24 0.92 16.67
N VAL A 123 -0.39 0.04 16.14
CA VAL A 123 0.34 -0.95 16.92
C VAL A 123 1.84 -0.73 16.76
N THR A 124 2.53 -0.59 17.88
CA THR A 124 3.99 -0.42 17.97
C THR A 124 4.60 -1.51 18.86
N VAL A 125 5.91 -1.71 18.74
CA VAL A 125 6.71 -2.52 19.66
C VAL A 125 7.80 -1.66 20.26
N ASP A 126 7.95 -1.72 21.59
CA ASP A 126 9.01 -0.99 22.28
C ASP A 126 10.38 -1.69 22.19
N GLU A 127 11.41 -1.11 22.78
CA GLU A 127 12.77 -1.67 22.79
C GLU A 127 12.92 -2.98 23.57
N ASN A 128 11.93 -3.34 24.37
CA ASN A 128 11.90 -4.59 25.14
C ASN A 128 11.07 -5.68 24.44
N GLY A 129 10.42 -5.36 23.32
CA GLY A 129 9.55 -6.27 22.60
C GLY A 129 8.08 -6.24 23.06
N ASN A 130 7.69 -5.32 23.94
CA ASN A 130 6.28 -5.21 24.35
C ASN A 130 5.46 -4.50 23.28
N ILE A 131 4.26 -5.04 23.02
CA ILE A 131 3.33 -4.50 22.04
C ILE A 131 2.45 -3.44 22.71
N HIS A 132 2.37 -2.27 22.07
CA HIS A 132 1.50 -1.17 22.49
C HIS A 132 0.43 -0.93 21.43
N LYS A 133 -0.81 -0.75 21.85
CA LYS A 133 -1.96 -0.51 20.96
C LYS A 133 -2.62 0.80 21.33
N ASN A 134 -2.69 1.71 20.38
CA ASN A 134 -3.32 3.03 20.55
C ASN A 134 -4.50 3.18 19.61
N LYS A 135 -5.56 3.85 20.07
CA LYS A 135 -6.72 4.24 19.27
C LYS A 135 -6.89 5.75 19.34
N TYR A 136 -7.03 6.36 18.18
CA TYR A 136 -7.30 7.78 18.00
C TYR A 136 -8.57 7.95 17.17
N ASN A 137 -9.22 9.10 17.36
CA ASN A 137 -10.46 9.43 16.69
C ASN A 137 -10.40 10.90 16.28
N LYS A 138 -10.74 11.19 15.02
CA LYS A 138 -10.80 12.56 14.52
C LYS A 138 -12.05 12.78 13.68
N SER A 139 -12.59 13.98 13.83
CA SER A 139 -13.60 14.54 12.95
C SER A 139 -12.91 15.45 11.93
N PRO A 140 -12.85 15.05 10.65
CA PRO A 140 -12.29 15.88 9.59
C PRO A 140 -13.17 17.13 9.38
N ASN A 141 -12.58 18.21 8.86
CA ASN A 141 -13.38 19.37 8.46
C ASN A 141 -14.21 19.07 7.20
N LEU A 142 -15.21 19.90 6.91
CA LEU A 142 -16.13 19.70 5.78
C LEU A 142 -15.44 19.51 4.42
N GLY A 143 -14.34 20.23 4.16
CA GLY A 143 -13.57 20.09 2.93
C GLY A 143 -12.89 18.72 2.83
N GLN A 144 -12.28 18.26 3.92
CA GLN A 144 -11.65 16.93 4.00
C GLN A 144 -12.69 15.81 3.88
N VAL A 145 -13.83 15.95 4.55
CA VAL A 145 -14.97 15.01 4.42
C VAL A 145 -15.39 14.89 2.96
N TYR A 146 -15.54 16.01 2.26
CA TYR A 146 -15.91 16.03 0.85
C TYR A 146 -14.87 15.30 -0.03
N HIS A 147 -13.57 15.64 0.11
CA HIS A 147 -12.51 15.02 -0.68
C HIS A 147 -12.39 13.51 -0.42
N MET A 148 -12.39 13.09 0.85
CA MET A 148 -12.30 11.67 1.19
C MET A 148 -13.50 10.88 0.64
N ASN A 149 -14.71 11.41 0.78
CA ASN A 149 -15.90 10.77 0.19
C ASN A 149 -15.79 10.64 -1.33
N TRP A 150 -15.25 11.66 -2.00
CA TRP A 150 -15.04 11.60 -3.44
C TRP A 150 -14.04 10.50 -3.81
N TYR A 151 -12.85 10.47 -3.17
CA TYR A 151 -11.85 9.43 -3.45
C TYR A 151 -12.37 8.02 -3.17
N ILE A 152 -13.07 7.82 -2.04
CA ILE A 152 -13.67 6.53 -1.69
C ILE A 152 -14.68 6.10 -2.75
N ASN A 153 -15.54 7.01 -3.21
CA ASN A 153 -16.52 6.71 -4.26
C ASN A 153 -15.86 6.33 -5.58
N ASP A 154 -14.78 7.02 -5.96
CA ASP A 154 -14.06 6.72 -7.21
C ASP A 154 -13.35 5.36 -7.12
N ILE A 155 -12.72 5.06 -5.98
CA ILE A 155 -12.11 3.75 -5.71
C ILE A 155 -13.17 2.64 -5.78
N ASP A 156 -14.33 2.83 -5.14
CA ASP A 156 -15.38 1.82 -5.05
C ASP A 156 -16.08 1.57 -6.39
N LYS A 157 -16.36 2.62 -7.17
CA LYS A 157 -17.03 2.54 -8.48
C LYS A 157 -16.13 2.07 -9.61
N ASN A 158 -14.81 2.20 -9.47
CA ASN A 158 -13.86 1.78 -10.49
C ASN A 158 -14.05 0.27 -10.81
N ASN A 159 -14.02 -0.08 -12.09
CA ASN A 159 -14.33 -1.45 -12.53
C ASN A 159 -13.13 -2.40 -12.61
N ALA A 160 -11.93 -1.96 -12.27
CA ALA A 160 -10.72 -2.77 -12.29
C ALA A 160 -10.83 -3.98 -11.36
N GLN A 161 -10.33 -5.11 -11.84
CA GLN A 161 -10.18 -6.36 -11.11
C GLN A 161 -9.02 -7.13 -11.72
N GLY A 162 -8.18 -7.74 -10.90
CA GLY A 162 -6.92 -8.28 -11.37
C GLY A 162 -5.95 -8.61 -10.28
N TYR A 163 -4.83 -9.20 -10.69
CA TYR A 163 -3.61 -9.13 -9.94
C TYR A 163 -2.45 -8.90 -10.89
N TYR A 164 -1.35 -8.42 -10.34
CA TYR A 164 -0.13 -8.22 -11.11
C TYR A 164 1.11 -8.35 -10.26
N SER A 165 2.16 -8.85 -10.88
CA SER A 165 3.43 -9.13 -10.22
C SER A 165 4.24 -7.85 -10.05
N VAL A 166 4.89 -7.72 -8.91
CA VAL A 166 5.72 -6.57 -8.53
C VAL A 166 6.97 -7.04 -7.77
N PRO A 167 8.00 -6.19 -7.69
CA PRO A 167 9.17 -6.51 -6.87
C PRO A 167 8.83 -6.58 -5.38
N ASP A 168 9.65 -7.30 -4.60
CA ASP A 168 9.51 -7.47 -3.14
C ASP A 168 9.22 -6.17 -2.41
N TYR A 169 8.25 -6.24 -1.49
CA TYR A 169 7.71 -5.12 -0.75
C TYR A 169 8.51 -4.78 0.50
N GLY A 170 8.72 -3.48 0.70
CA GLY A 170 8.83 -2.90 2.03
C GLY A 170 7.45 -2.64 2.64
N GLU A 171 6.58 -1.91 1.93
CA GLU A 171 5.28 -1.44 2.43
C GLU A 171 4.09 -2.19 1.81
N MET A 172 3.12 -2.57 2.64
CA MET A 172 1.93 -3.34 2.25
C MET A 172 0.66 -2.68 2.77
N MET A 173 -0.35 -2.53 1.90
CA MET A 173 -1.62 -1.94 2.26
C MET A 173 -2.81 -2.74 1.75
N THR A 174 -3.89 -2.73 2.55
CA THR A 174 -5.18 -3.27 2.18
C THR A 174 -6.25 -2.19 2.33
N ILE A 175 -6.96 -1.89 1.24
CA ILE A 175 -8.12 -1.00 1.21
C ILE A 175 -9.35 -1.87 1.00
N MET A 176 -10.27 -1.87 1.96
CA MET A 176 -11.59 -2.49 1.84
C MET A 176 -12.62 -1.37 1.70
N THR A 177 -13.31 -1.35 0.57
CA THR A 177 -14.49 -0.52 0.32
C THR A 177 -15.75 -1.42 0.31
N PRO A 178 -16.97 -0.87 0.27
CA PRO A 178 -18.18 -1.68 0.22
C PRO A 178 -18.24 -2.70 -0.94
N ASN A 179 -17.60 -2.42 -2.08
CA ASN A 179 -17.65 -3.27 -3.27
C ASN A 179 -16.27 -3.76 -3.75
N LYS A 180 -15.18 -3.46 -3.03
CA LYS A 180 -13.82 -3.81 -3.47
C LYS A 180 -12.86 -4.11 -2.31
N ILE A 181 -11.89 -4.96 -2.60
CA ILE A 181 -10.70 -5.20 -1.79
C ILE A 181 -9.49 -4.92 -2.68
N ILE A 182 -8.58 -4.08 -2.19
CA ILE A 182 -7.35 -3.71 -2.87
C ILE A 182 -6.19 -4.05 -1.94
N PHE A 183 -5.28 -4.89 -2.39
CA PHE A 183 -4.02 -5.16 -1.68
C PHE A 183 -2.87 -4.74 -2.57
N LYS A 184 -2.14 -3.69 -2.18
CA LYS A 184 -1.06 -3.15 -3.00
C LYS A 184 0.05 -2.53 -2.15
N ASN A 185 1.23 -2.44 -2.74
CA ASN A 185 2.22 -1.45 -2.32
C ASN A 185 1.77 -0.03 -2.76
N PRO A 186 1.85 0.98 -1.88
CA PRO A 186 1.56 2.38 -2.17
C PRO A 186 2.25 2.97 -3.40
N ASP A 187 3.44 2.49 -3.76
CA ASP A 187 4.16 2.93 -4.96
C ASP A 187 3.36 2.66 -6.25
N PHE A 188 2.39 1.75 -6.20
CA PHE A 188 1.51 1.39 -7.31
C PHE A 188 0.05 1.82 -7.10
N PHE A 189 -0.18 2.75 -6.17
CA PHE A 189 -1.50 3.32 -5.97
C PHE A 189 -1.98 4.13 -7.18
N ALA A 190 -3.26 3.97 -7.50
CA ALA A 190 -3.95 4.89 -8.38
C ALA A 190 -4.02 6.30 -7.73
N PRO A 191 -4.23 7.38 -8.52
CA PRO A 191 -4.26 8.74 -7.97
C PRO A 191 -5.21 8.93 -6.78
N GLU A 192 -6.39 8.31 -6.83
CA GLU A 192 -7.42 8.41 -5.78
C GLU A 192 -7.03 7.62 -4.52
N GLU A 193 -6.44 6.44 -4.71
CA GLU A 193 -5.89 5.60 -3.62
C GLU A 193 -4.79 6.37 -2.87
N ASN A 194 -3.87 7.01 -3.62
CA ASN A 194 -2.78 7.79 -3.05
C ASN A 194 -3.26 9.06 -2.36
N ARG A 195 -4.19 9.81 -2.98
CA ARG A 195 -4.76 11.02 -2.36
C ARG A 195 -5.47 10.70 -1.05
N LEU A 196 -6.26 9.62 -1.00
CA LEU A 196 -6.91 9.17 0.23
C LEU A 196 -5.88 8.81 1.31
N TYR A 197 -4.82 8.08 0.95
CA TYR A 197 -3.76 7.72 1.88
C TYR A 197 -3.04 8.94 2.47
N GLU A 198 -2.66 9.91 1.63
CA GLU A 198 -2.00 11.14 2.13
C GLU A 198 -2.93 12.01 2.97
N GLU A 199 -4.23 12.06 2.65
CA GLU A 199 -5.22 12.78 3.46
C GLU A 199 -5.35 12.16 4.86
N LEU A 200 -5.36 10.82 4.94
CA LEU A 200 -5.39 10.09 6.22
C LEU A 200 -4.11 10.30 7.04
N ILE A 201 -2.94 10.33 6.41
CA ILE A 201 -1.69 10.67 7.09
C ILE A 201 -1.71 12.10 7.60
N SER A 202 -2.15 13.05 6.77
CA SER A 202 -2.24 14.45 7.16
C SER A 202 -3.18 14.65 8.35
N LEU A 203 -4.33 13.97 8.33
CA LEU A 203 -5.31 14.02 9.41
C LEU A 203 -4.71 13.53 10.74
N PHE A 204 -3.86 12.49 10.73
CA PHE A 204 -3.27 11.88 11.92
C PHE A 204 -1.78 12.13 12.10
N TYR A 205 -1.24 13.20 11.51
CA TYR A 205 0.19 13.45 11.47
C TYR A 205 0.85 13.43 12.87
N ASN A 206 0.17 14.00 13.87
CA ASN A 206 0.69 14.10 15.24
C ASN A 206 0.56 12.79 16.04
N GLU A 207 -0.34 11.89 15.63
CA GLU A 207 -0.62 10.63 16.32
C GLU A 207 0.19 9.45 15.75
N LEU A 208 0.66 9.58 14.50
CA LEU A 208 1.57 8.62 13.89
C LEU A 208 2.94 8.67 14.59
N PRO A 209 3.53 7.52 14.96
CA PRO A 209 4.80 7.50 15.67
C PRO A 209 5.95 7.96 14.77
N GLU A 210 6.99 8.58 15.33
CA GLU A 210 8.17 9.01 14.56
C GLU A 210 8.79 7.86 13.75
N SER A 211 8.79 6.65 14.31
CA SER A 211 9.27 5.43 13.64
C SER A 211 8.50 5.10 12.36
N PHE A 212 7.22 5.46 12.24
CA PHE A 212 6.46 5.34 10.99
C PHE A 212 7.08 6.22 9.89
N PHE A 213 7.31 7.50 10.16
CA PHE A 213 7.87 8.42 9.17
C PHE A 213 9.30 8.05 8.78
N LYS A 214 10.10 7.60 9.76
CA LYS A 214 11.46 7.12 9.53
C LYS A 214 11.49 5.91 8.58
N GLN A 215 10.70 4.88 8.88
CA GLN A 215 10.60 3.67 8.03
C GLN A 215 10.12 4.01 6.62
N ARG A 216 9.10 4.87 6.49
CA ARG A 216 8.58 5.31 5.17
C ARG A 216 9.67 6.01 4.34
N LYS A 217 10.50 6.85 4.96
CA LYS A 217 11.64 7.49 4.30
C LYS A 217 12.71 6.48 3.88
N GLU A 218 13.02 5.51 4.76
CA GLU A 218 14.00 4.46 4.49
C GLU A 218 13.57 3.55 3.34
N ASN A 219 12.30 3.14 3.29
CA ASN A 219 11.72 2.35 2.21
C ASN A 219 11.87 3.07 0.87
N ARG A 220 11.47 4.36 0.80
CA ARG A 220 11.63 5.17 -0.42
C ARG A 220 13.09 5.27 -0.86
N ALA A 221 14.01 5.48 0.08
CA ALA A 221 15.44 5.57 -0.23
C ALA A 221 16.00 4.22 -0.72
N TYR A 222 15.54 3.09 -0.16
CA TYR A 222 15.90 1.76 -0.62
C TYR A 222 15.44 1.53 -2.07
N GLU A 223 14.20 1.89 -2.37
CA GLU A 223 13.63 1.76 -3.72
C GLU A 223 14.39 2.56 -4.77
N ILE A 224 14.73 3.81 -4.45
CA ILE A 224 15.57 4.64 -5.32
C ILE A 224 16.93 3.96 -5.56
N ARG A 225 17.62 3.50 -4.50
CA ARG A 225 18.91 2.81 -4.63
C ARG A 225 18.80 1.52 -5.46
N ARG A 226 17.73 0.76 -5.28
CA ARG A 226 17.45 -0.47 -6.04
C ARG A 226 17.28 -0.19 -7.52
N MET A 227 16.46 0.82 -7.88
CA MET A 227 16.28 1.23 -9.27
C MET A 227 17.59 1.74 -9.88
N MET A 228 18.32 2.59 -9.16
CA MET A 228 19.61 3.10 -9.62
C MET A 228 20.61 1.99 -9.90
N SER A 229 20.74 1.01 -8.99
CA SER A 229 21.59 -0.15 -9.19
C SER A 229 21.16 -1.00 -10.39
N LYS A 230 19.86 -1.22 -10.57
CA LYS A 230 19.32 -2.02 -11.69
C LYS A 230 19.64 -1.42 -13.05
N TYR A 231 19.56 -0.09 -13.16
CA TYR A 231 19.80 0.63 -14.41
C TYR A 231 21.23 1.20 -14.51
N ASN A 232 22.12 0.82 -13.60
CA ASN A 232 23.50 1.32 -13.51
C ASN A 232 23.57 2.87 -13.53
N LEU A 233 22.61 3.53 -12.88
CA LEU A 233 22.53 4.98 -12.74
C LEU A 233 23.31 5.44 -11.52
N ASN A 234 24.03 6.54 -11.63
CA ASN A 234 24.73 7.17 -10.52
C ASN A 234 23.97 8.42 -10.04
N LEU A 235 24.19 8.84 -8.78
CA LEU A 235 23.56 10.04 -8.21
C LEU A 235 23.87 11.29 -9.05
N LYS A 236 25.08 11.35 -9.60
CA LYS A 236 25.53 12.40 -10.54
C LYS A 236 24.71 12.46 -11.82
N ASP A 237 24.10 11.35 -12.26
CA ASP A 237 23.26 11.33 -13.45
C ASP A 237 21.86 11.92 -13.20
N ILE A 238 21.45 11.99 -11.93
CA ILE A 238 20.17 12.55 -11.47
C ILE A 238 20.32 14.05 -11.11
N GLU A 239 21.44 14.43 -10.48
CA GLU A 239 21.73 15.83 -10.14
C GLU A 239 21.89 16.74 -11.37
N ASN A 240 22.37 16.19 -12.49
CA ASN A 240 22.50 16.91 -13.77
C ASN A 240 21.18 17.03 -14.57
N VAL A 241 20.04 16.67 -13.97
CA VAL A 241 18.71 16.77 -14.57
C VAL A 241 17.97 18.06 -14.13
N TYR A 242 18.45 18.73 -13.08
CA TYR A 242 17.93 20.00 -12.58
C TYR A 242 18.77 21.19 -13.03
#